data_AF-A0A920J3Y2-F1
#
_entry.id   AF-A0A920J3Y2-F1
#
_cell.length_a   1.000
_cell.length_b   1.000
_cell.length_c   1.000
_cell.angle_alpha   90.00
_cell.angle_beta   90.00
_cell.angle_gamma   90.00
#
_symmetry.space_group_name_H-M   'P 1'
#
loop_
_entity.id
_entity.type
_entity.pdbx_description
1 polymer ?
#
loop_
_entity_poly.entity_id
_entity_poly.type
_entity_poly.pdbx_seq_one_letter_code
_entity_poly.pdbx_strand_id
1 'polypeptide(L)'
;MLIMKSDIEILLRGIEEIIPKEEFLAKLKKNKTLRIKVGFDPTAPDLHLGHTVIINKMKLFQDMGHEVIFLIGDFTGSVGDPSGVNETRPVLSKSDLKKNSKTYPKKSF
;
A
#
# COMPACT_ATOMS: atom_id res chain seq x y z
N MET A 1 15.83 16.68 5.43
CA MET A 1 15.79 17.18 4.03
C MET A 1 14.55 18.04 3.93
N LEU A 2 14.67 19.34 3.61
CA LEU A 2 13.49 20.20 3.42
C LEU A 2 12.73 19.72 2.18
N ILE A 3 11.48 19.30 2.34
CA ILE A 3 10.61 18.89 1.24
C ILE A 3 10.28 20.11 0.36
N MET A 4 10.55 20.03 -0.94
CA MET A 4 10.25 21.12 -1.86
C MET A 4 8.77 21.07 -2.28
N LYS A 5 8.23 22.23 -2.71
CA LYS A 5 6.86 22.30 -3.25
C LYS A 5 6.67 21.34 -4.44
N SER A 6 7.69 21.21 -5.29
CA SER A 6 7.74 20.25 -6.40
C SER A 6 7.56 18.80 -5.95
N ASP A 7 8.14 18.42 -4.81
CA ASP A 7 8.09 17.03 -4.34
C ASP A 7 6.68 16.70 -3.82
N ILE A 8 6.02 17.66 -3.19
CA ILE A 8 4.62 17.55 -2.79
C ILE A 8 3.74 17.37 -4.02
N GLU A 9 3.94 18.15 -5.08
CA GLU A 9 3.18 18.02 -6.34
C GLU A 9 3.35 16.62 -6.97
N ILE A 10 4.57 16.07 -6.95
CA ILE A 10 4.86 14.71 -7.41
C ILE A 10 4.12 13.66 -6.54
N LEU A 11 4.14 13.82 -5.22
CA LEU A 11 3.42 12.91 -4.31
C LEU A 11 1.91 12.97 -4.53
N LEU A 12 1.34 14.14 -4.80
CA LEU A 12 -0.09 14.31 -5.02
C LEU A 12 -0.56 13.80 -6.39
N ARG A 13 0.34 13.68 -7.37
CA ARG A 13 0.00 13.22 -8.72
C ARG A 13 -0.56 11.80 -8.71
N GLY A 14 -1.71 11.61 -9.35
CA GLY A 14 -2.37 10.31 -9.50
C GLY A 14 -3.00 9.77 -8.21
N ILE A 15 -3.14 10.61 -7.17
CA ILE A 15 -3.96 10.29 -6.00
C ILE A 15 -5.39 10.75 -6.26
N GLU A 16 -6.34 9.85 -6.04
CA GLU A 16 -7.77 10.14 -6.14
C GLU A 16 -8.25 11.01 -4.97
N GLU A 17 -7.91 10.62 -3.73
CA GLU A 17 -8.36 11.33 -2.52
C GLU A 17 -7.31 11.27 -1.39
N ILE A 18 -7.31 12.29 -0.52
CA ILE A 18 -6.46 12.35 0.69
C ILE A 18 -7.29 12.83 1.85
N ILE A 19 -7.37 12.02 2.91
CA ILE A 19 -8.21 12.28 4.08
C ILE A 19 -7.40 12.13 5.38
N PRO A 20 -7.33 13.17 6.24
CA PRO A 20 -7.54 14.59 5.93
C PRO A 20 -6.32 15.20 5.22
N LYS A 21 -6.56 15.95 4.14
CA LYS A 21 -5.52 16.53 3.28
C LYS A 21 -4.61 17.51 4.01
N GLU A 22 -5.19 18.37 4.85
CA GLU A 22 -4.46 19.39 5.58
C GLU A 22 -3.46 18.76 6.57
N GLU A 23 -3.88 17.69 7.25
CA GLU A 23 -3.02 16.98 8.21
C GLU A 23 -1.89 16.25 7.49
N PHE A 24 -2.17 15.63 6.33
CA PHE A 24 -1.14 15.00 5.50
C PHE A 24 -0.07 16.02 5.06
N LEU A 25 -0.49 17.18 4.55
CA LEU A 25 0.42 18.25 4.14
C LEU A 25 1.21 18.81 5.33
N ALA A 26 0.58 18.95 6.50
CA ALA A 26 1.25 19.37 7.72
C ALA A 26 2.30 18.35 8.18
N LYS A 27 2.02 17.04 8.05
CA LYS A 27 2.96 15.95 8.36
C LYS A 27 4.17 15.96 7.42
N LEU A 28 3.96 16.13 6.12
CA LEU A 28 5.04 16.23 5.13
C LEU A 28 6.00 17.39 5.41
N LYS A 29 5.47 18.56 5.81
CA LYS A 29 6.28 19.76 6.10
C LYS A 29 7.11 19.67 7.38
N LYS A 30 6.80 18.75 8.29
CA LYS A 30 7.44 18.64 9.62
C LYS A 30 8.87 18.07 9.58
N ASN A 31 9.45 17.81 8.41
CA ASN A 31 10.80 17.23 8.23
C ASN A 31 11.02 15.98 9.11
N LYS A 32 9.97 15.17 9.28
CA LYS A 32 10.00 13.88 9.97
C LYS A 32 9.81 12.77 8.95
N THR A 33 10.53 11.67 9.14
CA THR A 33 10.29 10.42 8.42
C THR A 33 8.89 9.93 8.74
N LEU A 34 8.02 9.87 7.73
CA LEU A 34 6.69 9.30 7.85
C LEU A 34 6.77 7.79 7.70
N ARG A 35 5.89 7.09 8.41
CA ARG A 35 5.64 5.65 8.22
C ARG A 35 4.42 5.50 7.34
N ILE A 36 4.62 5.00 6.14
CA ILE A 36 3.60 4.82 5.11
C ILE A 36 3.24 3.34 5.06
N LYS A 37 2.03 3.00 5.51
CA LYS A 37 1.55 1.62 5.51
C LYS A 37 0.77 1.33 4.24
N VAL A 38 1.09 0.22 3.59
CA VAL A 38 0.30 -0.34 2.49
C VAL A 38 -0.05 -1.80 2.82
N GLY A 39 -1.33 -2.15 2.71
CA GLY A 39 -1.82 -3.50 2.94
C GLY A 39 -2.03 -4.24 1.63
N PHE A 40 -1.65 -5.52 1.59
CA PHE A 40 -1.95 -6.43 0.50
C PHE A 40 -2.55 -7.72 1.06
N ASP A 41 -3.73 -8.07 0.56
CA ASP A 41 -4.36 -9.34 0.87
C ASP A 41 -3.85 -10.43 -0.10
N PRO A 42 -3.33 -11.56 0.39
CA PRO A 42 -2.79 -12.64 -0.43
C PRO A 42 -3.90 -13.56 -0.97
N THR A 43 -5.01 -12.98 -1.42
CA THR A 43 -6.14 -13.70 -2.03
C THR A 43 -5.80 -14.27 -3.41
N ALA A 44 -4.78 -13.70 -4.07
CA ALA A 44 -4.16 -14.24 -5.26
C ALA A 44 -2.65 -14.49 -5.01
N PRO A 45 -1.99 -15.38 -5.75
CA PRO A 45 -0.55 -15.62 -5.60
C PRO A 45 0.30 -14.50 -6.20
N ASP A 46 -0.26 -13.59 -7.00
CA ASP A 46 0.53 -12.66 -7.81
C ASP A 46 0.05 -11.21 -7.74
N LEU A 47 1.00 -10.30 -7.53
CA LEU A 47 0.84 -8.89 -7.86
C LEU A 47 0.74 -8.74 -9.39
N HIS A 48 -0.43 -8.33 -9.88
CA HIS A 48 -0.64 -7.95 -11.28
C HIS A 48 -0.44 -6.44 -11.52
N LEU A 49 -0.49 -6.02 -12.79
CA LEU A 49 -0.27 -4.63 -13.25
C LEU A 49 -1.18 -3.58 -12.57
N GLY A 50 -2.31 -4.00 -12.01
CA GLY A 50 -3.20 -3.10 -11.26
C GLY A 50 -2.56 -2.54 -9.99
N HIS A 51 -1.58 -3.24 -9.42
CA HIS A 51 -0.86 -2.78 -8.23
C HIS A 51 0.28 -1.80 -8.56
N THR A 52 0.66 -1.64 -9.83
CA THR A 52 1.79 -0.81 -10.25
C THR A 52 1.64 0.64 -9.80
N VAL A 53 0.42 1.19 -9.80
CA VAL A 53 0.15 2.56 -9.32
C VAL A 53 0.53 2.72 -7.85
N ILE A 54 0.08 1.79 -6.99
CA ILE A 54 0.35 1.82 -5.56
C ILE A 54 1.83 1.58 -5.28
N ILE A 55 2.43 0.59 -5.95
CA ILE A 55 3.86 0.26 -5.79
C ILE A 55 4.74 1.45 -6.18
N ASN A 56 4.47 2.10 -7.32
CA ASN A 56 5.20 3.30 -7.73
C ASN A 56 5.01 4.46 -6.75
N LYS A 57 3.82 4.62 -6.16
CA LYS A 57 3.59 5.63 -5.13
C LYS A 57 4.42 5.35 -3.86
N MET A 58 4.47 4.09 -3.43
CA MET A 58 5.30 3.68 -2.30
C MET A 58 6.78 3.91 -2.57
N LYS A 59 7.26 3.59 -3.79
CA LYS A 59 8.63 3.88 -4.21
C LYS A 59 8.97 5.37 -4.11
N LEU A 60 8.06 6.25 -4.55
CA LEU A 60 8.23 7.70 -4.40
C LEU A 60 8.36 8.13 -2.93
N PHE A 61 7.55 7.56 -2.02
CA PHE A 61 7.71 7.82 -0.59
C PHE A 61 9.08 7.37 -0.07
N GLN A 62 9.59 6.21 -0.49
CA GLN A 62 10.94 5.75 -0.12
C GLN A 62 12.04 6.65 -0.68
N ASP A 63 11.93 7.07 -1.94
CA ASP A 63 12.89 7.98 -2.59
C ASP A 63 12.97 9.34 -1.90
N MET A 64 11.87 9.75 -1.26
CA MET A 64 11.80 10.95 -0.43
C MET A 64 12.24 10.73 1.02
N GLY A 65 12.77 9.54 1.35
CA GLY A 65 13.31 9.21 2.66
C GLY A 65 12.27 8.82 3.71
N HIS A 66 11.06 8.45 3.28
CA HIS A 66 10.02 7.90 4.18
C HIS A 66 10.13 6.38 4.30
N GLU A 67 9.62 5.84 5.41
CA GLU A 67 9.60 4.40 5.66
C GLU A 67 8.29 3.82 5.09
N VAL A 68 8.40 2.90 4.15
CA VAL A 68 7.25 2.14 3.64
C VAL A 68 7.16 0.80 4.36
N ILE A 69 5.99 0.54 4.94
CA ILE A 69 5.66 -0.70 5.64
C ILE A 69 4.67 -1.47 4.76
N PHE A 70 5.15 -2.55 4.15
CA PHE A 70 4.36 -3.48 3.37
C PHE A 70 3.75 -4.54 4.29
N LEU A 71 2.44 -4.46 4.52
CA LEU A 71 1.72 -5.39 5.39
C LEU A 71 1.00 -6.44 4.55
N ILE A 72 1.29 -7.71 4.79
CA ILE A 72 0.58 -8.84 4.17
C ILE A 72 -0.51 -9.31 5.15
N GLY A 73 -1.77 -9.16 4.77
CA GLY A 73 -2.93 -9.53 5.58
C GLY A 73 -3.27 -11.03 5.47
N ASP A 74 -2.60 -11.89 6.23
CA ASP A 74 -2.96 -13.32 6.30
C ASP A 74 -4.21 -13.60 7.13
N PHE A 75 -4.59 -12.67 8.02
CA PHE A 75 -5.77 -12.75 8.88
C PHE A 75 -7.05 -12.20 8.22
N THR A 76 -6.98 -11.10 7.46
CA THR A 76 -8.12 -10.50 6.75
C THR A 76 -8.65 -11.40 5.63
N GLY A 77 -7.76 -12.13 4.95
CA GLY A 77 -8.13 -13.14 3.95
C GLY A 77 -8.99 -14.29 4.50
N SER A 78 -8.93 -14.56 5.82
CA SER A 78 -9.74 -15.59 6.47
C SER A 78 -11.12 -15.11 6.91
N VAL A 79 -11.33 -13.79 7.03
CA VAL A 79 -12.62 -13.17 7.37
C VAL A 79 -13.40 -12.78 6.09
N GLY A 80 -12.68 -12.43 5.02
CA GLY A 80 -13.26 -11.94 3.77
C GLY A 80 -13.63 -10.47 3.87
N ASP A 81 -12.92 -9.61 3.13
CA ASP A 81 -13.30 -8.21 3.00
C ASP A 81 -14.51 -8.09 2.03
N PRO A 82 -15.68 -7.61 2.48
CA PRO A 82 -16.89 -7.51 1.65
C PRO A 82 -16.86 -6.31 0.70
N SER A 83 -15.82 -5.46 0.73
CA SER A 83 -15.77 -4.29 -0.12
C SER A 83 -15.63 -4.66 -1.61
N GLY A 84 -16.72 -4.43 -2.36
CA GLY A 84 -16.72 -4.34 -3.83
C GLY A 84 -17.16 -5.56 -4.63
N VAL A 85 -17.62 -6.67 -4.03
CA VAL A 85 -18.07 -7.85 -4.79
C VAL A 85 -19.32 -8.50 -4.17
N ASN A 86 -20.36 -8.70 -4.99
CA ASN A 86 -21.65 -9.32 -4.63
C ASN A 86 -21.60 -10.85 -4.53
N GLU A 87 -20.42 -11.47 -4.67
CA GLU A 87 -20.25 -12.91 -4.52
C GLU A 87 -19.33 -13.20 -3.34
N THR A 88 -19.77 -14.11 -2.47
CA THR A 88 -18.99 -14.62 -1.34
C THR A 88 -17.69 -15.22 -1.87
N ARG A 89 -16.57 -14.51 -1.64
CA ARG A 89 -15.24 -14.97 -2.07
C ARG A 89 -14.98 -16.37 -1.51
N PRO A 90 -14.42 -17.31 -2.29
CA PRO A 90 -14.07 -18.64 -1.78
C PRO A 90 -13.09 -18.49 -0.61
N VAL A 91 -13.44 -19.09 0.53
CA VAL A 91 -12.61 -19.06 1.74
C VAL A 91 -11.35 -19.86 1.47
N LEU A 92 -10.22 -19.17 1.29
CA LEU A 92 -8.93 -19.82 1.10
C LEU A 92 -8.46 -20.44 2.41
N SER A 93 -7.84 -21.63 2.32
CA SER A 93 -7.25 -22.26 3.51
C SER A 93 -6.06 -21.44 4.02
N LYS A 94 -5.78 -21.50 5.33
CA LYS A 94 -4.57 -20.88 5.91
C LYS A 94 -3.28 -21.32 5.20
N SER A 95 -3.26 -22.55 4.66
CA SER A 95 -2.11 -23.08 3.94
C SER A 95 -1.90 -22.40 2.58
N ASP A 96 -2.99 -22.07 1.88
CA ASP A 96 -2.96 -21.38 0.59
C ASP A 96 -2.56 -19.91 0.78
N LEU A 97 -3.12 -19.22 1.78
CA LEU A 97 -2.74 -17.85 2.14
C LEU A 97 -1.24 -17.77 2.48
N LYS A 98 -0.70 -18.76 3.20
CA LYS A 98 0.72 -18.86 3.53
C LYS A 98 1.60 -19.17 2.32
N LYS A 99 1.07 -19.85 1.30
CA LYS A 99 1.79 -20.11 0.05
C LYS A 99 1.83 -18.85 -0.83
N ASN A 100 0.70 -18.16 -0.95
CA ASN A 100 0.58 -16.92 -1.71
C ASN A 100 1.42 -15.80 -1.10
N SER A 101 1.36 -15.59 0.21
CA SER A 101 2.15 -14.55 0.89
C SER A 101 3.67 -14.66 0.70
N LYS A 102 4.21 -15.84 0.36
CA LYS A 102 5.65 -16.03 0.09
C LYS A 102 6.13 -15.39 -1.22
N THR A 103 5.25 -15.16 -2.19
CA THR A 103 5.62 -14.57 -3.49
C THR A 103 5.62 -13.04 -3.44
N TYR A 104 4.89 -12.44 -2.50
CA TYR A 104 4.72 -10.98 -2.38
C TYR A 104 6.03 -10.26 -2.05
N PRO A 105 6.85 -10.69 -1.06
CA PRO A 105 8.13 -10.05 -0.76
C PRO A 105 9.09 -9.98 -1.95
N LYS A 106 9.11 -11.03 -2.80
CA LYS A 106 9.99 -11.07 -3.99
C LYS A 106 9.58 -10.09 -5.08
N LYS A 107 8.37 -9.54 -5.00
CA LYS A 107 7.78 -8.64 -5.99
C LYS A 107 7.56 -7.23 -5.41
N SER A 108 7.86 -7.03 -4.13
CA SER A 108 7.82 -5.74 -3.44
C SER A 108 9.24 -5.19 -3.29
N PHE A 109 9.62 -4.28 -4.18
CA PHE A 109 10.87 -3.51 -4.22
C PHE A 109 12.17 -4.31 -4.30
#